data_AF-A0A142XX14-F1
#
_entry.id   AF-A0A142XX14-F1
#
_cell.length_a   1.000
_cell.length_b   1.000
_cell.length_c   1.000
_cell.angle_alpha   90.00
_cell.angle_beta   90.00
_cell.angle_gamma   90.00
#
_symmetry.space_group_name_H-M   'P 1'
#
loop_
_entity.id
_entity.type
_entity.pdbx_description
1 polymer ?
#
loop_
_entity_poly.entity_id
_entity_poly.type
_entity_poly.pdbx_seq_one_letter_code
_entity_poly.pdbx_strand_id
1 'polypeptide(L)'
;MCRSRTKVLIVIVMFVLHGCAERNPTEPAAGQTMAQPEVKSTTADGMASEADSANQFKTERITTSLLPNAWRIHPKVISGGLPEGDAAFRELAGLGIKTIISVDGAKPDVSLARAHGLRYVHMPHGYDGISNSRGKELAKAVRDLPGPIYVHCHHGKHRSPTAAAVACIGAGLIATGSGEAFLTHAGTGENYRGLYASAREAIRFENAELDRLAIEFEETVDVSHIAEAMVEIENRFAKLKKLEQLNWDRSAVANLGLDASHEALLLRESYAELIRVLDFANEREGFEDALRSSEIEAKQLEESLTDWEKQSTQLPPDSVRQAFALVAKSCASCHKKYRDVPLSEK
;
A
#
# COMPACT_ATOMS: atom_id res chain seq x y z
N MET A 1 -10.50 61.77 3.92
CA MET A 1 -11.81 61.33 3.35
C MET A 1 -11.56 60.71 1.99
N CYS A 2 -11.70 59.39 1.86
CA CYS A 2 -12.37 58.74 0.72
C CYS A 2 -12.40 57.22 0.96
N ARG A 3 -13.55 56.69 1.38
CA ARG A 3 -13.82 55.25 1.46
C ARG A 3 -14.16 54.76 0.05
N SER A 4 -13.36 53.87 -0.52
CA SER A 4 -13.74 53.13 -1.72
C SER A 4 -14.31 51.76 -1.32
N ARG A 5 -15.57 51.54 -1.68
CA ARG A 5 -16.32 50.30 -1.50
C ARG A 5 -16.18 49.47 -2.78
N THR A 6 -15.54 48.31 -2.73
CA THR A 6 -15.60 47.33 -3.82
C THR A 6 -16.58 46.23 -3.43
N LYS A 7 -17.67 46.13 -4.18
CA LYS A 7 -18.75 45.15 -4.01
C LYS A 7 -18.27 43.78 -4.51
N VAL A 8 -18.40 42.75 -3.67
CA VAL A 8 -18.27 41.34 -4.06
C VAL A 8 -19.62 40.87 -4.58
N LEU A 9 -19.65 40.37 -5.81
CA LEU A 9 -20.82 39.80 -6.46
C LEU A 9 -20.86 38.29 -6.15
N ILE A 10 -21.81 37.87 -5.33
CA ILE A 10 -22.09 36.46 -5.03
C ILE A 10 -23.11 35.97 -6.06
N VAL A 11 -22.74 34.96 -6.85
CA VAL A 11 -23.66 34.24 -7.75
C VAL A 11 -24.23 33.05 -6.97
N ILE A 12 -25.53 33.11 -6.67
CA ILE A 12 -26.32 32.00 -6.10
C ILE A 12 -26.94 31.24 -7.26
N VAL A 13 -26.61 29.95 -7.39
CA VAL A 13 -27.28 29.03 -8.31
C VAL A 13 -28.36 28.28 -7.53
N MET A 14 -29.63 28.61 -7.80
CA MET A 14 -30.81 27.88 -7.32
C MET A 14 -31.05 26.63 -8.18
N PHE A 15 -31.03 25.45 -7.56
CA PHE A 15 -31.59 24.24 -8.16
C PHE A 15 -33.04 24.04 -7.70
N VAL A 16 -33.94 23.95 -8.66
CA VAL A 16 -35.37 23.70 -8.51
C VAL A 16 -35.60 22.19 -8.37
N LEU A 17 -36.19 21.76 -7.26
CA LEU A 17 -36.74 20.41 -7.07
C LEU A 17 -38.22 20.41 -7.52
N HIS A 18 -38.54 19.60 -8.53
CA HIS A 18 -39.92 19.24 -8.86
C HIS A 18 -40.24 17.89 -8.18
N GLY A 19 -41.22 17.92 -7.27
CA GLY A 19 -41.90 16.73 -6.77
C GLY A 19 -43.11 16.40 -7.62
N CYS A 20 -43.46 15.12 -7.69
CA CYS A 20 -44.81 14.63 -7.98
C CYS A 20 -45.12 13.48 -7.03
N ALA A 21 -46.31 13.57 -6.42
CA ALA A 21 -46.88 12.64 -5.46
C ALA A 21 -47.94 11.74 -6.12
N GLU A 22 -48.53 10.88 -5.28
CA GLU A 22 -49.76 10.07 -5.39
C GLU A 22 -49.52 8.55 -5.52
N ARG A 23 -50.24 7.62 -4.88
CA ARG A 23 -51.26 7.55 -3.79
C ARG A 23 -51.41 6.03 -3.49
N ASN A 24 -51.64 5.66 -2.24
CA ASN A 24 -52.07 4.30 -1.82
C ASN A 24 -53.53 3.99 -2.23
N PRO A 25 -53.92 2.70 -2.32
CA PRO A 25 -54.91 2.24 -1.33
C PRO A 25 -54.85 0.75 -0.88
N THR A 26 -55.30 0.56 0.37
CA THR A 26 -56.17 -0.52 0.94
C THR A 26 -55.64 -1.93 1.26
N GLU A 27 -55.74 -2.26 2.56
CA GLU A 27 -55.86 -3.60 3.17
C GLU A 27 -57.15 -4.34 2.76
N PRO A 28 -57.27 -5.65 3.06
CA PRO A 28 -58.15 -6.02 4.17
C PRO A 28 -57.62 -7.11 5.13
N ALA A 29 -58.39 -7.31 6.19
CA ALA A 29 -58.05 -7.89 7.50
C ALA A 29 -58.30 -9.41 7.70
N ALA A 30 -57.77 -9.87 8.83
CA ALA A 30 -58.31 -10.84 9.81
C ALA A 30 -58.14 -12.36 9.59
N GLY A 31 -57.52 -12.98 10.60
CA GLY A 31 -57.58 -14.41 10.89
C GLY A 31 -56.77 -14.78 12.15
N GLN A 32 -57.44 -14.84 13.31
CA GLN A 32 -56.95 -15.50 14.54
C GLN A 32 -56.68 -16.99 14.24
N THR A 33 -55.82 -17.74 14.93
CA THR A 33 -56.15 -18.43 16.20
C THR A 33 -54.94 -19.24 16.72
N MET A 34 -54.93 -19.44 18.05
CA MET A 34 -54.41 -20.58 18.85
C MET A 34 -53.00 -20.54 19.43
N ALA A 35 -52.96 -21.08 20.65
CA ALA A 35 -51.99 -20.85 21.70
C ALA A 35 -51.20 -22.13 22.05
N GLN A 36 -50.00 -21.89 22.61
CA GLN A 36 -49.20 -22.72 23.55
C GLN A 36 -48.53 -24.02 23.05
N PRO A 37 -47.46 -24.53 23.73
CA PRO A 37 -46.92 -24.12 25.03
C PRO A 37 -45.40 -23.83 25.09
N GLU A 38 -45.02 -23.16 26.19
CA GLU A 38 -43.67 -23.05 26.74
C GLU A 38 -43.05 -24.43 27.01
N VAL A 39 -41.78 -24.60 26.64
CA VAL A 39 -40.90 -25.63 27.19
C VAL A 39 -39.74 -24.92 27.88
N LYS A 40 -39.72 -25.00 29.22
CA LYS A 40 -38.54 -24.70 30.03
C LYS A 40 -37.46 -25.74 29.72
N SER A 41 -36.29 -25.28 29.29
CA SER A 41 -35.05 -26.04 29.34
C SER A 41 -34.03 -25.27 30.17
N THR A 42 -33.77 -25.81 31.34
CA THR A 42 -32.81 -25.38 32.34
C THR A 42 -31.36 -25.66 31.92
N THR A 43 -30.48 -24.74 32.35
CA THR A 43 -29.04 -24.90 32.69
C THR A 43 -28.05 -25.29 31.59
N ALA A 44 -27.23 -24.32 31.19
CA ALA A 44 -25.77 -24.39 31.23
C ALA A 44 -25.18 -22.97 31.07
N ASP A 45 -25.47 -22.09 32.04
CA ASP A 45 -24.71 -20.86 32.21
C ASP A 45 -23.39 -21.17 32.92
N GLY A 46 -22.30 -20.63 32.38
CA GLY A 46 -21.00 -20.58 33.06
C GLY A 46 -19.90 -21.29 32.29
N MET A 47 -19.36 -20.61 31.25
CA MET A 47 -17.94 -20.62 30.81
C MET A 47 -17.75 -20.03 29.39
N ALA A 48 -18.60 -19.09 28.97
CA ALA A 48 -18.43 -18.38 27.71
C ALA A 48 -18.77 -16.89 27.88
N SER A 49 -18.03 -16.15 28.71
CA SER A 49 -18.22 -14.69 28.74
C SER A 49 -17.04 -13.85 29.26
N GLU A 50 -15.80 -14.34 29.23
CA GLU A 50 -14.62 -13.48 29.53
C GLU A 50 -13.62 -13.35 28.38
N ALA A 51 -13.75 -14.14 27.30
CA ALA A 51 -12.82 -14.08 26.17
C ALA A 51 -13.24 -13.12 25.04
N ASP A 52 -14.52 -12.76 24.93
CA ASP A 52 -15.05 -11.98 23.79
C ASP A 52 -15.06 -10.45 24.01
N SER A 53 -14.82 -9.96 25.23
CA SER A 53 -14.81 -8.51 25.51
C SER A 53 -13.41 -7.89 25.45
N ALA A 54 -12.35 -8.69 25.24
CA ALA A 54 -10.97 -8.25 25.41
C ALA A 54 -10.25 -7.74 24.14
N ASN A 55 -10.89 -7.69 22.96
CA ASN A 55 -10.15 -7.50 21.70
C ASN A 55 -10.59 -6.35 20.78
N GLN A 56 -11.04 -5.23 21.35
CA GLN A 56 -11.21 -3.97 20.59
C GLN A 56 -10.06 -3.01 20.87
N PHE A 57 -8.83 -3.39 20.52
CA PHE A 57 -7.78 -2.38 20.39
C PHE A 57 -8.11 -1.46 19.21
N LYS A 58 -8.30 -0.16 19.48
CA LYS A 58 -8.55 0.84 18.44
C LYS A 58 -7.23 1.23 17.80
N THR A 59 -7.17 1.20 16.47
CA THR A 59 -5.97 1.59 15.73
C THR A 59 -5.65 3.07 15.94
N GLU A 60 -4.37 3.39 16.10
CA GLU A 60 -3.91 4.73 16.45
C GLU A 60 -2.81 5.18 15.50
N ARG A 61 -2.90 6.42 15.00
CA ARG A 61 -1.81 7.01 14.21
C ARG A 61 -0.68 7.44 15.14
N ILE A 62 0.53 7.01 14.83
CA ILE A 62 1.72 7.43 15.56
C ILE A 62 2.20 8.76 14.98
N THR A 63 2.47 9.73 15.85
CA THR A 63 3.09 11.00 15.45
C THR A 63 4.59 10.79 15.37
N THR A 64 5.13 10.93 14.16
CA THR A 64 6.53 10.66 13.82
C THR A 64 6.90 11.52 12.61
N SER A 65 8.14 12.00 12.58
CA SER A 65 8.66 12.78 11.46
C SER A 65 9.40 11.95 10.42
N LEU A 66 9.87 10.74 10.77
CA LEU A 66 10.75 9.95 9.90
C LEU A 66 10.15 8.59 9.49
N LEU A 67 9.00 8.20 10.06
CA LEU A 67 8.31 6.96 9.71
C LEU A 67 7.00 7.28 8.97
N PRO A 68 6.99 7.22 7.63
CA PRO A 68 5.83 7.59 6.86
C PRO A 68 4.61 6.74 7.24
N ASN A 69 3.45 7.38 7.44
CA ASN A 69 2.18 6.69 7.68
C ASN A 69 2.22 5.61 8.77
N ALA A 70 2.85 5.88 9.91
CA ALA A 70 2.92 4.93 11.02
C ALA A 70 1.58 4.81 11.77
N TRP A 71 1.07 3.58 11.91
CA TRP A 71 -0.16 3.23 12.60
C TRP A 71 0.06 2.05 13.53
N ARG A 72 -0.29 2.22 14.80
CA ARG A 72 -0.37 1.13 15.77
C ARG A 72 -1.68 0.39 15.56
N ILE A 73 -1.61 -0.87 15.13
CA ILE A 73 -2.76 -1.75 14.95
C ILE A 73 -3.00 -2.63 16.18
N HIS A 74 -1.97 -2.86 16.98
CA HIS A 74 -1.99 -3.62 18.23
C HIS A 74 -0.82 -3.12 19.11
N PRO A 75 -0.83 -3.24 20.46
CA PRO A 75 0.31 -2.81 21.28
C PRO A 75 1.66 -3.42 20.86
N LYS A 76 1.63 -4.63 20.28
CA LYS A 76 2.82 -5.31 19.74
C LYS A 76 3.14 -4.96 18.27
N VAL A 77 2.22 -4.40 17.49
CA VAL A 77 2.39 -4.28 16.02
C VAL A 77 2.07 -2.86 15.52
N ILE A 78 3.02 -2.31 14.77
CA ILE A 78 2.93 -1.03 14.09
C ILE A 78 3.13 -1.29 12.60
N SER A 79 2.31 -0.67 11.75
CA SER A 79 2.47 -0.64 10.29
C SER A 79 2.96 0.74 9.87
N GLY A 80 3.85 0.83 8.87
CA GLY A 80 4.25 2.11 8.31
C GLY A 80 5.10 2.00 7.04
N GLY A 81 5.74 3.10 6.66
CA GLY A 81 6.61 3.22 5.49
C GLY A 81 8.07 2.90 5.80
N LEU A 82 8.88 2.91 4.76
CA LEU A 82 10.31 2.63 4.82
C LEU A 82 11.00 3.55 5.83
N PRO A 83 11.74 3.01 6.82
CA PRO A 83 12.63 3.83 7.63
C PRO A 83 13.85 4.22 6.79
N GLU A 84 14.00 5.51 6.50
CA GLU A 84 15.09 6.02 5.68
C GLU A 84 16.23 6.61 6.53
N GLY A 85 17.41 6.01 6.40
CA GLY A 85 18.65 6.51 7.02
C GLY A 85 18.71 6.38 8.54
N ASP A 86 19.87 6.70 9.10
CA ASP A 86 20.22 6.44 10.50
C ASP A 86 19.20 7.00 11.51
N ALA A 87 18.68 8.19 11.24
CA ALA A 87 17.74 8.85 12.13
C ALA A 87 16.40 8.09 12.25
N ALA A 88 15.90 7.48 11.18
CA ALA A 88 14.65 6.72 11.21
C ALA A 88 14.81 5.41 12.00
N PHE A 89 15.95 4.71 11.85
CA PHE A 89 16.24 3.51 12.64
C PHE A 89 16.42 3.84 14.13
N ARG A 90 17.04 4.98 14.45
CA ARG A 90 17.12 5.48 15.82
C ARG A 90 15.74 5.80 16.40
N GLU A 91 14.84 6.39 15.60
CA GLU A 91 13.46 6.64 16.02
C GLU A 91 12.71 5.33 16.31
N LEU A 92 12.87 4.30 15.46
CA LEU A 92 12.31 2.96 15.71
C LEU A 92 12.82 2.37 17.03
N ALA A 93 14.12 2.44 17.29
CA ALA A 93 14.69 1.98 18.55
C ALA A 93 14.15 2.78 19.75
N GLY A 94 13.97 4.10 19.61
CA GLY A 94 13.36 4.97 20.62
C GLY A 94 11.89 4.66 20.91
N LEU A 95 11.14 4.16 19.91
CA LEU A 95 9.79 3.62 20.07
C LEU A 95 9.77 2.23 20.74
N GLY A 96 10.95 1.68 21.07
CA GLY A 96 11.10 0.37 21.69
C GLY A 96 10.98 -0.80 20.73
N ILE A 97 10.90 -0.56 19.42
CA ILE A 97 10.83 -1.61 18.40
C ILE A 97 11.99 -2.58 18.60
N LYS A 98 11.70 -3.88 18.45
CA LYS A 98 12.71 -4.95 18.51
C LYS A 98 12.91 -5.64 17.18
N THR A 99 11.85 -5.70 16.37
CA THR A 99 11.86 -6.35 15.06
C THR A 99 11.22 -5.45 14.01
N ILE A 100 11.89 -5.32 12.86
CA ILE A 100 11.37 -4.72 11.64
C ILE A 100 11.02 -5.86 10.67
N ILE A 101 9.85 -5.80 10.04
CA ILE A 101 9.46 -6.71 8.96
C ILE A 101 9.26 -5.89 7.69
N SER A 102 10.14 -6.02 6.71
CA SER A 102 9.90 -5.50 5.36
C SER A 102 8.98 -6.44 4.61
N VAL A 103 7.88 -5.91 4.08
CA VAL A 103 7.03 -6.60 3.10
C VAL A 103 7.16 -5.99 1.70
N ASP A 104 8.13 -5.10 1.51
CA ASP A 104 8.51 -4.57 0.20
C ASP A 104 9.39 -5.56 -0.56
N GLY A 105 9.50 -5.41 -1.89
CA GLY A 105 10.48 -6.16 -2.69
C GLY A 105 11.88 -5.54 -2.65
N ALA A 106 12.01 -4.30 -2.17
CA ALA A 106 13.31 -3.65 -1.99
C ALA A 106 14.14 -4.34 -0.91
N LYS A 107 15.44 -4.49 -1.17
CA LYS A 107 16.40 -5.09 -0.24
C LYS A 107 16.48 -4.29 1.07
N PRO A 108 16.27 -4.92 2.24
CA PRO A 108 16.38 -4.23 3.53
C PRO A 108 17.81 -3.76 3.87
N ASP A 109 17.92 -2.63 4.57
CA ASP A 109 19.19 -2.20 5.19
C ASP A 109 19.42 -2.90 6.54
N VAL A 110 19.83 -4.16 6.45
CA VAL A 110 20.11 -5.01 7.62
C VAL A 110 21.28 -4.46 8.44
N SER A 111 22.26 -3.81 7.80
CA SER A 111 23.45 -3.29 8.47
C SER A 111 23.07 -2.17 9.45
N LEU A 112 22.21 -1.26 9.01
CA LEU A 112 21.73 -0.15 9.82
C LEU A 112 20.80 -0.63 10.93
N ALA A 113 19.91 -1.59 10.65
CA ALA A 113 19.09 -2.21 11.70
C ALA A 113 19.94 -2.77 12.84
N ARG A 114 20.99 -3.54 12.51
CA ARG A 114 21.90 -4.12 13.50
C ARG A 114 22.66 -3.07 14.30
N ALA A 115 23.09 -1.98 13.66
CA ALA A 115 23.75 -0.87 14.33
C ALA A 115 22.88 -0.23 15.43
N HIS A 116 21.55 -0.31 15.27
CA HIS A 116 20.56 0.16 16.27
C HIS A 116 19.99 -0.96 17.15
N GLY A 117 20.57 -2.18 17.10
CA GLY A 117 20.13 -3.33 17.91
C GLY A 117 18.75 -3.88 17.51
N LEU A 118 18.34 -3.65 16.26
CA LEU A 118 17.05 -4.09 15.72
C LEU A 118 17.23 -5.36 14.89
N ARG A 119 16.32 -6.33 15.05
CA ARG A 119 16.20 -7.45 14.13
C ARG A 119 15.48 -6.96 12.86
N TYR A 120 15.95 -7.36 11.68
CA TYR A 120 15.26 -7.13 10.42
C TYR A 120 14.86 -8.47 9.80
N VAL A 121 13.63 -8.59 9.31
CA VAL A 121 13.11 -9.75 8.57
C VAL A 121 12.55 -9.29 7.22
N HIS A 122 12.79 -10.05 6.16
CA HIS A 122 12.29 -9.77 4.80
C HIS A 122 11.19 -10.76 4.41
N MET A 123 9.95 -10.30 4.28
CA MET A 123 8.76 -11.10 3.97
C MET A 123 7.92 -10.45 2.85
N PRO A 124 8.46 -10.30 1.63
CA PRO A 124 7.82 -9.57 0.53
C PRO A 124 6.51 -10.21 0.07
N HIS A 125 5.50 -9.39 -0.21
CA HIS A 125 4.30 -9.84 -0.94
C HIS A 125 3.88 -8.80 -1.98
N GLY A 126 3.08 -9.21 -2.97
CA GLY A 126 2.64 -8.35 -4.05
C GLY A 126 1.38 -7.53 -3.72
N TYR A 127 0.97 -6.71 -4.69
CA TYR A 127 -0.27 -5.92 -4.63
C TYR A 127 -1.54 -6.73 -4.99
N ASP A 128 -1.32 -7.93 -5.52
CA ASP A 128 -2.29 -8.97 -5.84
C ASP A 128 -2.86 -9.67 -4.60
N GLY A 129 -2.23 -9.52 -3.43
CA GLY A 129 -2.72 -10.05 -2.16
C GLY A 129 -1.64 -10.79 -1.37
N ILE A 130 -2.09 -11.46 -0.31
CA ILE A 130 -1.26 -12.29 0.57
C ILE A 130 -1.77 -13.72 0.47
N SER A 131 -0.91 -14.65 0.04
CA SER A 131 -1.26 -16.07 -0.01
C SER A 131 -1.52 -16.63 1.40
N ASN A 132 -2.28 -17.72 1.48
CA ASN A 132 -2.55 -18.36 2.77
C ASN A 132 -1.26 -18.78 3.51
N SER A 133 -0.25 -19.29 2.79
CA SER A 133 1.05 -19.63 3.37
C SER A 133 1.75 -18.39 3.93
N ARG A 134 1.86 -17.30 3.16
CA ARG A 134 2.49 -16.06 3.63
C ARG A 134 1.71 -15.43 4.79
N GLY A 135 0.38 -15.55 4.80
CA GLY A 135 -0.46 -15.12 5.92
C GLY A 135 -0.11 -15.85 7.22
N LYS A 136 0.09 -17.16 7.17
CA LYS A 136 0.52 -17.97 8.32
C LYS A 136 1.92 -17.60 8.80
N GLU A 137 2.85 -17.39 7.87
CA GLU A 137 4.23 -16.97 8.18
C GLU A 137 4.23 -15.61 8.88
N LEU A 138 3.47 -14.64 8.38
CA LEU A 138 3.31 -13.31 8.98
C LEU A 138 2.66 -13.39 10.37
N ALA A 139 1.61 -14.21 10.52
CA ALA A 139 0.97 -14.44 11.82
C ALA A 139 1.96 -15.05 12.83
N LYS A 140 2.74 -16.05 12.42
CA LYS A 140 3.80 -16.62 13.25
C LYS A 140 4.86 -15.58 13.61
N ALA A 141 5.27 -14.74 12.65
CA ALA A 141 6.25 -13.68 12.89
C ALA A 141 5.78 -12.72 13.99
N VAL A 142 4.55 -12.20 13.90
CA VAL A 142 4.04 -11.26 14.92
C VAL A 142 3.75 -11.92 16.25
N ARG A 143 3.49 -13.23 16.29
CA ARG A 143 3.31 -14.01 17.51
C ARG A 143 4.64 -14.29 18.21
N ASP A 144 5.64 -14.78 17.47
CA ASP A 144 6.86 -15.40 18.03
C ASP A 144 8.04 -14.43 18.13
N LEU A 145 8.17 -13.46 17.21
CA LEU A 145 9.32 -12.56 17.21
C LEU A 145 9.25 -11.54 18.37
N PRO A 146 10.42 -11.07 18.85
CA PRO A 146 10.48 -10.00 19.86
C PRO A 146 9.76 -8.75 19.36
N GLY A 147 8.85 -8.23 20.17
CA GLY A 147 8.12 -7.00 19.89
C GLY A 147 8.48 -5.85 20.83
N PRO A 148 7.96 -4.63 20.60
CA PRO A 148 7.07 -4.26 19.49
C PRO A 148 7.69 -4.41 18.09
N ILE A 149 6.85 -4.68 17.11
CA ILE A 149 7.21 -5.01 15.72
C ILE A 149 6.77 -3.88 14.81
N TYR A 150 7.66 -3.47 13.90
CA TYR A 150 7.36 -2.50 12.85
C TYR A 150 7.32 -3.20 11.50
N VAL A 151 6.11 -3.39 10.95
CA VAL A 151 5.89 -3.87 9.60
C VAL A 151 5.94 -2.68 8.66
N HIS A 152 6.66 -2.78 7.54
CA HIS A 152 6.70 -1.71 6.56
C HIS A 152 6.73 -2.17 5.11
N CYS A 153 6.30 -1.28 4.24
CA CYS A 153 6.59 -1.32 2.80
C CYS A 153 7.22 0.03 2.41
N HIS A 154 7.24 0.40 1.13
CA HIS A 154 7.82 1.68 0.71
C HIS A 154 7.09 2.89 1.35
N HIS A 155 5.80 3.10 1.04
CA HIS A 155 5.03 4.25 1.54
C HIS A 155 4.18 3.98 2.78
N GLY A 156 4.07 2.73 3.22
CA GLY A 156 3.27 2.34 4.38
C GLY A 156 1.75 2.43 4.21
N LYS A 157 1.26 2.61 2.98
CA LYS A 157 -0.17 2.80 2.70
C LYS A 157 -0.89 1.58 2.17
N HIS A 158 -0.18 0.56 1.70
CA HIS A 158 -0.79 -0.53 0.93
C HIS A 158 -0.38 -1.89 1.48
N ARG A 159 0.78 -2.42 1.04
CA ARG A 159 1.28 -3.73 1.46
C ARG A 159 1.45 -3.85 2.99
N SER A 160 2.08 -2.86 3.62
CA SER A 160 2.29 -2.84 5.08
C SER A 160 0.99 -2.97 5.90
N PRO A 161 -0.03 -2.11 5.73
CA PRO A 161 -1.25 -2.25 6.51
C PRO A 161 -1.99 -3.55 6.24
N THR A 162 -1.96 -4.08 5.01
CA THR A 162 -2.50 -5.41 4.69
C THR A 162 -1.76 -6.52 5.42
N ALA A 163 -0.42 -6.54 5.36
CA ALA A 163 0.37 -7.53 6.08
C ALA A 163 0.14 -7.46 7.59
N ALA A 164 0.13 -6.25 8.16
CA ALA A 164 -0.12 -6.06 9.59
C ALA A 164 -1.52 -6.54 10.00
N ALA A 165 -2.56 -6.25 9.21
CA ALA A 165 -3.92 -6.75 9.47
C ALA A 165 -3.99 -8.28 9.40
N VAL A 166 -3.51 -8.87 8.29
CA VAL A 166 -3.53 -10.33 8.10
C VAL A 166 -2.73 -11.04 9.19
N ALA A 167 -1.55 -10.51 9.55
CA ALA A 167 -0.73 -11.06 10.62
C ALA A 167 -1.43 -11.00 11.98
N CYS A 168 -2.00 -9.84 12.34
CA CYS A 168 -2.66 -9.66 13.64
C CYS A 168 -3.94 -10.49 13.75
N ILE A 169 -4.77 -10.54 12.71
CA ILE A 169 -5.97 -11.39 12.69
C ILE A 169 -5.55 -12.87 12.75
N GLY A 170 -4.59 -13.27 11.92
CA GLY A 170 -4.06 -14.63 11.87
C GLY A 170 -3.49 -15.11 13.21
N ALA A 171 -2.82 -14.24 13.95
CA ALA A 171 -2.29 -14.53 15.28
C ALA A 171 -3.33 -14.38 16.42
N GLY A 172 -4.56 -13.97 16.11
CA GLY A 172 -5.62 -13.71 17.11
C GLY A 172 -5.39 -12.45 17.95
N LEU A 173 -4.50 -11.53 17.53
CA LEU A 173 -4.18 -10.28 18.21
C LEU A 173 -5.24 -9.19 18.03
N ILE A 174 -6.05 -9.27 16.96
CA ILE A 174 -7.20 -8.40 16.73
C ILE A 174 -8.37 -9.22 16.18
N ALA A 175 -9.59 -8.70 16.28
CA ALA A 175 -10.79 -9.38 15.81
C ALA A 175 -10.83 -9.53 14.28
N THR A 176 -11.32 -10.70 13.83
CA THR A 176 -11.68 -10.96 12.43
C THR A 176 -12.61 -9.87 11.89
N GLY A 177 -12.47 -9.51 10.62
CA GLY A 177 -13.28 -8.47 9.97
C GLY A 177 -12.81 -7.03 10.24
N SER A 178 -11.86 -6.81 11.15
CA SER A 178 -11.30 -5.46 11.41
C SER A 178 -10.30 -4.98 10.33
N GLY A 179 -9.88 -5.88 9.43
CA GLY A 179 -8.81 -5.63 8.47
C GLY A 179 -9.13 -4.52 7.47
N GLU A 180 -10.27 -4.61 6.78
CA GLU A 180 -10.62 -3.62 5.73
C GLU A 180 -10.75 -2.21 6.28
N ALA A 181 -11.38 -2.05 7.45
CA ALA A 181 -11.49 -0.76 8.12
C ALA A 181 -10.10 -0.17 8.43
N PHE A 182 -9.15 -1.00 8.86
CA PHE A 182 -7.78 -0.56 9.07
C PHE A 182 -7.09 -0.14 7.77
N LEU A 183 -7.26 -0.89 6.68
CA LEU A 183 -6.72 -0.51 5.36
C LEU A 183 -7.23 0.87 4.93
N THR A 184 -8.53 1.12 5.09
CA THR A 184 -9.12 2.43 4.79
C THR A 184 -8.52 3.54 5.65
N HIS A 185 -8.38 3.32 6.97
CA HIS A 185 -7.74 4.30 7.87
C HIS A 185 -6.28 4.57 7.50
N ALA A 186 -5.54 3.53 7.10
CA ALA A 186 -4.15 3.64 6.67
C ALA A 186 -3.98 4.25 5.26
N GLY A 187 -5.08 4.49 4.53
CA GLY A 187 -5.05 5.10 3.20
C GLY A 187 -4.76 4.13 2.05
N THR A 188 -5.13 2.85 2.20
CA THR A 188 -5.05 1.88 1.10
C THR A 188 -6.00 2.26 -0.02
N GLY A 189 -5.48 2.43 -1.24
CA GLY A 189 -6.29 2.76 -2.42
C GLY A 189 -7.24 1.62 -2.78
N GLU A 190 -8.51 1.93 -3.07
CA GLU A 190 -9.57 0.96 -3.39
C GLU A 190 -9.28 0.12 -4.65
N ASN A 191 -8.39 0.61 -5.52
CA ASN A 191 -7.95 -0.11 -6.71
C ASN A 191 -7.12 -1.38 -6.39
N TYR A 192 -6.57 -1.50 -5.17
CA TYR A 192 -5.81 -2.68 -4.74
C TYR A 192 -6.73 -3.79 -4.23
N ARG A 193 -7.54 -4.33 -5.13
CA ARG A 193 -8.58 -5.33 -4.85
C ARG A 193 -8.04 -6.56 -4.10
N GLY A 194 -6.86 -7.05 -4.50
CA GLY A 194 -6.22 -8.21 -3.87
C GLY A 194 -5.81 -7.99 -2.42
N LEU A 195 -5.35 -6.77 -2.10
CA LEU A 195 -5.01 -6.38 -0.73
C LEU A 195 -6.25 -6.31 0.17
N TYR A 196 -7.37 -5.75 -0.33
CA TYR A 196 -8.64 -5.73 0.39
C TYR A 196 -9.21 -7.14 0.57
N ALA A 197 -9.16 -7.98 -0.47
CA ALA A 197 -9.58 -9.39 -0.37
C ALA A 197 -8.80 -10.13 0.72
N SER A 198 -7.47 -9.97 0.76
CA SER A 198 -6.62 -10.59 1.78
C SER A 198 -6.98 -10.14 3.21
N ALA A 199 -7.26 -8.85 3.40
CA ALA A 199 -7.66 -8.31 4.70
C ALA A 199 -9.07 -8.77 5.13
N ARG A 200 -9.99 -8.93 4.17
CA ARG A 200 -11.37 -9.39 4.39
C ARG A 200 -11.43 -10.87 4.75
N GLU A 201 -10.66 -11.68 4.03
CA GLU A 201 -10.64 -13.14 4.14
C GLU A 201 -9.72 -13.63 5.26
N ALA A 202 -8.95 -12.73 5.89
CA ALA A 202 -8.11 -13.06 7.02
C ALA A 202 -8.92 -13.66 8.16
N ILE A 203 -8.49 -14.83 8.63
CA ILE A 203 -9.03 -15.53 9.78
C ILE A 203 -7.91 -15.90 10.73
N ARG A 204 -8.24 -16.13 12.00
CA ARG A 204 -7.31 -16.66 12.99
C ARG A 204 -6.84 -18.05 12.58
N PHE A 205 -5.54 -18.30 12.69
CA PHE A 205 -4.94 -19.61 12.55
C PHE A 205 -4.85 -20.32 13.89
N GLU A 206 -4.91 -21.65 13.86
CA GLU A 206 -4.69 -22.46 15.05
C GLU A 206 -3.23 -22.38 15.50
N ASN A 207 -2.99 -22.26 16.81
CA ASN A 207 -1.63 -22.18 17.34
C ASN A 207 -0.77 -23.39 16.93
N ALA A 208 -1.36 -24.59 16.97
CA ALA A 208 -0.69 -25.81 16.55
C ALA A 208 -0.31 -25.81 15.06
N GLU A 209 -1.05 -25.08 14.22
CA GLU A 209 -0.69 -24.91 12.81
C GLU A 209 0.53 -24.00 12.67
N LEU A 210 0.54 -22.86 13.37
CA LEU A 210 1.68 -21.94 13.37
C LEU A 210 2.94 -22.57 14.00
N ASP A 211 2.78 -23.45 14.99
CA ASP A 211 3.90 -24.15 15.63
C ASP A 211 4.56 -25.19 14.71
N ARG A 212 3.78 -25.78 13.79
CA ARG A 212 4.29 -26.74 12.80
C ARG A 212 5.03 -26.10 11.62
N LEU A 213 4.91 -24.79 11.42
CA LEU A 213 5.62 -24.10 10.35
C LEU A 213 7.12 -24.04 10.66
N ALA A 214 7.89 -24.80 9.89
CA ALA A 214 9.34 -24.66 9.84
C ALA A 214 9.67 -23.49 8.92
N ILE A 215 9.81 -22.29 9.49
CA ILE A 215 10.24 -21.09 8.78
C ILE A 215 11.43 -20.46 9.50
N GLU A 216 12.45 -20.10 8.71
CA GLU A 216 13.50 -19.20 9.14
C GLU A 216 13.13 -17.77 8.75
N PHE A 217 13.15 -16.86 9.72
CA PHE A 217 12.87 -15.45 9.47
C PHE A 217 14.14 -14.75 8.99
N GLU A 218 14.42 -14.92 7.70
CA GLU A 218 15.59 -14.37 7.01
C GLU A 218 15.59 -12.84 6.98
N GLU A 219 16.77 -12.24 7.08
CA GLU A 219 16.95 -10.78 7.04
C GLU A 219 16.87 -10.22 5.61
N THR A 220 17.09 -11.07 4.61
CA THR A 220 16.97 -10.76 3.19
C THR A 220 16.65 -12.06 2.45
N VAL A 221 15.56 -12.06 1.68
CA VAL A 221 15.23 -13.12 0.73
C VAL A 221 15.50 -12.65 -0.70
N ASP A 222 15.68 -13.61 -1.60
CA ASP A 222 15.66 -13.35 -3.04
C ASP A 222 14.23 -13.03 -3.50
N VAL A 223 14.11 -12.01 -4.34
CA VAL A 223 12.84 -11.62 -4.98
C VAL A 223 12.91 -11.96 -6.46
N SER A 224 11.76 -12.02 -7.14
CA SER A 224 11.75 -12.25 -8.58
C SER A 224 12.47 -11.12 -9.34
N HIS A 225 13.07 -11.44 -10.48
CA HIS A 225 13.73 -10.44 -11.33
C HIS A 225 12.79 -9.29 -11.74
N ILE A 226 11.50 -9.59 -11.94
CA ILE A 226 10.48 -8.54 -12.19
C ILE A 226 10.36 -7.61 -10.97
N ALA A 227 10.25 -8.16 -9.76
CA ALA A 227 10.10 -7.34 -8.56
C ALA A 227 11.33 -6.45 -8.32
N GLU A 228 12.53 -7.00 -8.51
CA GLU A 228 13.80 -6.26 -8.40
C GLU A 228 13.87 -5.12 -9.42
N ALA A 229 13.62 -5.42 -10.70
CA ALA A 229 13.63 -4.40 -11.75
C ALA A 229 12.56 -3.32 -11.55
N MET A 230 11.37 -3.70 -11.07
CA MET A 230 10.29 -2.74 -10.79
C MET A 230 10.64 -1.78 -9.63
N VAL A 231 11.45 -2.22 -8.66
CA VAL A 231 11.98 -1.33 -7.61
C VAL A 231 12.93 -0.28 -8.22
N GLU A 232 13.84 -0.71 -9.09
CA GLU A 232 14.74 0.23 -9.78
C GLU A 232 13.97 1.21 -10.67
N ILE A 233 13.03 0.71 -11.47
CA ILE A 233 12.15 1.53 -12.32
C ILE A 233 11.38 2.57 -11.50
N GLU A 234 10.76 2.16 -10.40
CA GLU A 234 10.04 3.09 -9.50
C GLU A 234 10.99 4.13 -8.91
N ASN A 235 12.20 3.75 -8.50
CA ASN A 235 13.19 4.69 -7.99
C ASN A 235 13.57 5.78 -9.02
N ARG A 236 13.76 5.39 -10.30
CA ARG A 236 14.02 6.35 -11.39
C ARG A 236 12.81 7.21 -11.68
N PHE A 237 11.63 6.61 -11.75
CA PHE A 237 10.39 7.32 -11.98
C PHE A 237 10.11 8.34 -10.85
N ALA A 238 10.35 7.99 -9.59
CA ALA A 238 10.16 8.88 -8.44
C ALA A 238 11.07 10.12 -8.50
N LYS A 239 12.33 9.95 -8.93
CA LYS A 239 13.25 11.08 -9.16
C LYS A 239 12.76 11.99 -10.28
N LEU A 240 12.33 11.43 -11.41
CA LEU A 240 11.74 12.19 -12.52
C LEU A 240 10.44 12.88 -12.08
N LYS A 241 9.62 12.23 -11.26
CA LYS A 241 8.39 12.80 -10.70
C LYS A 241 8.68 13.99 -9.78
N LYS A 242 9.77 13.95 -9.02
CA LYS A 242 10.23 15.08 -8.19
C LYS A 242 10.63 16.27 -9.07
N LEU A 243 11.31 16.03 -10.19
CA LEU A 243 11.63 17.07 -11.17
C LEU A 243 10.34 17.66 -11.77
N GLU A 244 9.38 16.81 -12.13
CA GLU A 244 8.09 17.24 -12.67
C GLU A 244 7.27 18.09 -11.68
N GLN A 245 7.26 17.74 -10.40
CA GLN A 245 6.61 18.52 -9.34
C GLN A 245 7.21 19.92 -9.19
N LEU A 246 8.48 20.09 -9.55
CA LEU A 246 9.17 21.37 -9.62
C LEU A 246 9.05 22.03 -11.00
N ASN A 247 8.09 21.57 -11.82
CA ASN A 247 7.85 22.03 -13.18
C ASN A 247 9.05 21.89 -14.11
N TRP A 248 10.02 21.04 -13.76
CA TRP A 248 11.32 20.93 -14.42
C TRP A 248 12.07 22.26 -14.48
N ASP A 249 11.76 23.21 -13.59
CA ASP A 249 12.42 24.51 -13.58
C ASP A 249 13.89 24.35 -13.19
N ARG A 250 14.82 24.74 -14.08
CA ARG A 250 16.26 24.55 -13.87
C ARG A 250 16.78 25.15 -12.57
N SER A 251 16.21 26.28 -12.12
CA SER A 251 16.62 26.94 -10.89
C SER A 251 16.09 26.21 -9.65
N ALA A 252 14.87 25.69 -9.72
CA ALA A 252 14.26 24.92 -8.66
C ALA A 252 14.96 23.56 -8.45
N VAL A 253 15.43 22.93 -9.54
CA VAL A 253 16.04 21.59 -9.49
C VAL A 253 17.56 21.60 -9.29
N ALA A 254 18.23 22.75 -9.45
CA ALA A 254 19.70 22.85 -9.40
C ALA A 254 20.33 22.24 -8.14
N ASN A 255 19.65 22.33 -7.00
CA ASN A 255 20.15 21.84 -5.71
C ASN A 255 19.81 20.36 -5.45
N LEU A 256 19.13 19.67 -6.36
CA LEU A 256 18.76 18.26 -6.18
C LEU A 256 19.88 17.29 -6.54
N GLY A 257 20.91 17.73 -7.27
CA GLY A 257 21.96 16.85 -7.77
C GLY A 257 21.44 15.77 -8.72
N LEU A 258 20.30 16.03 -9.38
CA LEU A 258 19.69 15.15 -10.36
C LEU A 258 19.96 15.68 -11.77
N ASP A 259 20.32 14.78 -12.66
CA ASP A 259 20.43 15.02 -14.10
C ASP A 259 19.18 14.39 -14.76
N ALA A 260 18.36 15.22 -15.40
CA ALA A 260 17.04 14.80 -15.85
C ALA A 260 17.12 13.82 -17.02
N SER A 261 17.93 14.14 -18.04
CA SER A 261 18.14 13.22 -19.16
C SER A 261 18.80 11.93 -18.72
N HIS A 262 19.74 11.98 -17.77
CA HIS A 262 20.39 10.79 -17.24
C HIS A 262 19.42 9.87 -16.46
N GLU A 263 18.54 10.42 -15.61
CA GLU A 263 17.56 9.58 -14.91
C GLU A 263 16.52 8.98 -15.88
N ALA A 264 16.19 9.68 -16.98
CA ALA A 264 15.34 9.13 -18.04
C ALA A 264 16.04 8.03 -18.85
N LEU A 265 17.34 8.19 -19.14
CA LEU A 265 18.17 7.14 -19.73
C LEU A 265 18.18 5.90 -18.83
N LEU A 266 18.44 6.06 -17.53
CA LEU A 266 18.45 4.92 -16.60
C LEU A 266 17.09 4.24 -16.49
N LEU A 267 15.99 4.99 -16.58
CA LEU A 267 14.65 4.42 -16.66
C LEU A 267 14.48 3.56 -17.92
N ARG A 268 14.89 4.06 -19.10
CA ARG A 268 14.87 3.29 -20.35
C ARG A 268 15.72 2.01 -20.24
N GLU A 269 16.95 2.13 -19.78
CA GLU A 269 17.87 1.00 -19.64
C GLU A 269 17.34 -0.05 -18.66
N SER A 270 16.62 0.36 -17.62
CA SER A 270 15.98 -0.59 -16.69
C SER A 270 14.89 -1.42 -17.37
N TYR A 271 14.12 -0.84 -18.30
CA TYR A 271 13.18 -1.60 -19.12
C TYR A 271 13.90 -2.52 -20.11
N ALA A 272 14.92 -2.01 -20.80
CA ALA A 272 15.69 -2.79 -21.76
C ALA A 272 16.33 -4.02 -21.10
N GLU A 273 16.90 -3.84 -19.91
CA GLU A 273 17.49 -4.92 -19.13
C GLU A 273 16.43 -5.93 -18.67
N LEU A 274 15.29 -5.45 -18.16
CA LEU A 274 14.19 -6.33 -17.78
C LEU A 274 13.73 -7.20 -18.97
N ILE A 275 13.53 -6.59 -20.14
CA ILE A 275 13.13 -7.31 -21.35
C ILE A 275 14.19 -8.34 -21.76
N ARG A 276 15.48 -8.05 -21.54
CA ARG A 276 16.59 -8.96 -21.89
C ARG A 276 16.65 -10.19 -20.99
N VAL A 277 16.31 -10.05 -19.71
CA VAL A 277 16.45 -11.14 -18.71
C VAL A 277 15.20 -11.99 -18.55
N LEU A 278 14.02 -11.49 -18.95
CA LEU A 278 12.78 -12.23 -18.79
C LEU A 278 12.60 -13.33 -19.85
N ASP A 279 12.12 -14.47 -19.39
CA ASP A 279 11.52 -15.50 -20.24
C ASP A 279 10.01 -15.24 -20.36
N PHE A 280 9.60 -14.68 -21.49
CA PHE A 280 8.20 -14.35 -21.74
C PHE A 280 7.30 -15.58 -22.01
N ALA A 281 7.86 -16.78 -22.16
CA ALA A 281 7.06 -17.98 -22.44
C ALA A 281 6.04 -18.30 -21.34
N ASN A 282 6.31 -17.88 -20.10
CA ASN A 282 5.45 -18.11 -18.93
C ASN A 282 4.72 -16.84 -18.47
N GLU A 283 4.81 -15.74 -19.22
CA GLU A 283 4.20 -14.47 -18.85
C GLU A 283 2.81 -14.28 -19.46
N ARG A 284 2.05 -13.37 -18.87
CA ARG A 284 0.69 -13.07 -19.35
C ARG A 284 0.70 -12.40 -20.72
N GLU A 285 -0.32 -12.69 -21.51
CA GLU A 285 -0.49 -12.16 -22.87
C GLU A 285 -0.35 -10.62 -22.90
N GLY A 286 0.47 -10.16 -23.85
CA GLY A 286 0.76 -8.74 -24.07
C GLY A 286 1.65 -8.08 -23.00
N PHE A 287 2.20 -8.84 -22.04
CA PHE A 287 3.11 -8.26 -21.04
C PHE A 287 4.42 -7.78 -21.68
N GLU A 288 4.99 -8.55 -22.61
CA GLU A 288 6.16 -8.15 -23.39
C GLU A 288 5.91 -6.85 -24.16
N ASP A 289 4.79 -6.76 -24.88
CA ASP A 289 4.41 -5.57 -25.63
C ASP A 289 4.25 -4.33 -24.72
N ALA A 290 3.71 -4.52 -23.52
CA ALA A 290 3.57 -3.45 -22.54
C ALA A 290 4.94 -2.95 -22.03
N LEU A 291 5.89 -3.85 -21.79
CA LEU A 291 7.26 -3.47 -21.41
C LEU A 291 7.98 -2.76 -22.56
N ARG A 292 7.90 -3.28 -23.79
CA ARG A 292 8.50 -2.64 -24.98
C ARG A 292 7.90 -1.25 -25.25
N SER A 293 6.60 -1.10 -25.07
CA SER A 293 5.94 0.21 -25.18
C SER A 293 6.46 1.18 -24.13
N SER A 294 6.64 0.71 -22.88
CA SER A 294 7.18 1.53 -21.79
C SER A 294 8.65 1.94 -22.03
N GLU A 295 9.46 1.05 -22.59
CA GLU A 295 10.84 1.35 -23.03
C GLU A 295 10.87 2.45 -24.09
N ILE A 296 10.00 2.35 -25.10
CA ILE A 296 9.89 3.36 -26.19
C ILE A 296 9.47 4.73 -25.62
N GLU A 297 8.50 4.77 -24.73
CA GLU A 297 8.04 6.01 -24.11
C GLU A 297 9.12 6.63 -23.19
N ALA A 298 9.87 5.80 -22.45
CA ALA A 298 11.01 6.25 -21.65
C ALA A 298 12.11 6.86 -22.54
N LYS A 299 12.38 6.24 -23.69
CA LYS A 299 13.31 6.77 -24.70
C LYS A 299 12.87 8.13 -25.25
N GLN A 300 11.57 8.29 -25.56
CA GLN A 300 11.04 9.58 -26.03
C GLN A 300 11.21 10.69 -24.98
N LEU A 301 11.04 10.36 -23.70
CA LEU A 301 11.30 11.28 -22.59
C LEU A 301 12.78 11.66 -22.51
N GLU A 302 13.68 10.67 -22.55
CA GLU A 302 15.13 10.89 -22.57
C GLU A 302 15.57 11.80 -23.71
N GLU A 303 15.13 11.52 -24.95
CA GLU A 303 15.46 12.33 -26.12
C GLU A 303 14.97 13.78 -25.96
N SER A 304 13.72 13.95 -25.49
CA SER A 304 13.14 15.27 -25.25
C SER A 304 13.89 16.07 -24.17
N LEU A 305 14.32 15.40 -23.10
CA LEU A 305 15.10 16.02 -22.03
C LEU A 305 16.51 16.37 -22.50
N THR A 306 17.17 15.46 -23.21
CA THR A 306 18.50 15.67 -23.78
C THR A 306 18.53 16.86 -24.74
N ASP A 307 17.50 16.99 -25.58
CA ASP A 307 17.41 18.11 -26.53
C ASP A 307 17.06 19.43 -25.84
N TRP A 308 16.26 19.39 -24.77
CA TRP A 308 16.02 20.57 -23.95
C TRP A 308 17.27 21.01 -23.18
N GLU A 309 18.05 20.07 -22.62
CA GLU A 309 19.25 20.38 -21.84
C GLU A 309 20.33 21.12 -22.64
N LYS A 310 20.44 20.82 -23.94
CA LYS A 310 21.29 21.55 -24.90
C LYS A 310 20.86 23.02 -25.10
N GLN A 311 19.63 23.37 -24.77
CA GLN A 311 19.10 24.73 -24.87
C GLN A 311 19.38 25.51 -23.59
N SER A 312 19.36 26.85 -23.65
CA SER A 312 19.52 27.73 -22.49
C SER A 312 18.17 28.17 -21.87
N THR A 313 17.09 27.47 -22.18
CA THR A 313 15.74 27.81 -21.71
C THR A 313 15.52 27.32 -20.28
N GLN A 314 14.93 28.18 -19.45
CA GLN A 314 14.67 27.91 -18.03
C GLN A 314 13.65 26.78 -17.80
N LEU A 315 12.62 26.73 -18.65
CA LEU A 315 11.55 25.73 -18.60
C LEU A 315 11.62 24.84 -19.85
N PRO A 316 11.23 23.56 -19.74
CA PRO A 316 11.21 22.67 -20.89
C PRO A 316 10.04 23.00 -21.83
N PRO A 317 10.14 22.58 -23.10
CA PRO A 317 8.99 22.56 -24.01
C PRO A 317 7.91 21.59 -23.50
N ASP A 318 6.68 21.77 -23.99
CA ASP A 318 5.54 20.91 -23.63
C ASP A 318 5.76 19.43 -23.96
N SER A 319 6.63 19.12 -24.94
CA SER A 319 6.98 17.75 -25.31
C SER A 319 7.56 16.95 -24.14
N VAL A 320 8.38 17.54 -23.27
CA VAL A 320 8.91 16.88 -22.07
C VAL A 320 7.77 16.50 -21.12
N ARG A 321 6.84 17.43 -20.89
CA ARG A 321 5.67 17.21 -20.00
C ARG A 321 4.76 16.12 -20.57
N GLN A 322 4.53 16.14 -21.88
CA GLN A 322 3.73 15.13 -22.57
C GLN A 322 4.40 13.76 -22.54
N ALA A 323 5.70 13.66 -22.82
CA ALA A 323 6.45 12.41 -22.77
C ALA A 323 6.44 11.80 -21.35
N PHE A 324 6.68 12.62 -20.32
CA PHE A 324 6.60 12.12 -18.93
C PHE A 324 5.19 11.68 -18.54
N ALA A 325 4.15 12.40 -18.99
CA ALA A 325 2.77 12.00 -18.75
C ALA A 325 2.41 10.66 -19.44
N LEU A 326 2.98 10.38 -20.62
CA LEU A 326 2.83 9.08 -21.29
C LEU A 326 3.47 7.96 -20.48
N VAL A 327 4.72 8.12 -20.04
CA VAL A 327 5.40 7.16 -19.15
C VAL A 327 4.59 6.90 -17.88
N ALA A 328 4.08 7.94 -17.23
CA ALA A 328 3.25 7.79 -16.03
C ALA A 328 1.96 6.98 -16.33
N LYS A 329 1.34 7.21 -17.49
CA LYS A 329 0.12 6.52 -17.92
C LYS A 329 0.40 5.05 -18.26
N SER A 330 1.50 4.72 -18.93
CA SER A 330 1.86 3.33 -19.24
C SER A 330 2.21 2.55 -17.99
N CYS A 331 2.94 3.13 -17.05
CA CYS A 331 3.19 2.55 -15.73
C CYS A 331 1.86 2.18 -15.03
N ALA A 332 0.92 3.13 -14.94
CA ALA A 332 -0.38 2.89 -14.33
C ALA A 332 -1.19 1.80 -15.05
N SER A 333 -1.17 1.79 -16.39
CA SER A 333 -1.92 0.83 -17.21
C SER A 333 -1.34 -0.58 -17.09
N CYS A 334 -0.02 -0.71 -17.14
CA CYS A 334 0.69 -1.97 -16.94
C CYS A 334 0.44 -2.53 -15.53
N HIS A 335 0.59 -1.71 -14.49
CA HIS A 335 0.31 -2.13 -13.12
C HIS A 335 -1.13 -2.60 -12.93
N LYS A 336 -2.11 -1.86 -13.45
CA LYS A 336 -3.52 -2.27 -13.37
C LYS A 336 -3.79 -3.63 -14.03
N LYS A 337 -3.17 -3.89 -15.19
CA LYS A 337 -3.40 -5.11 -15.96
C LYS A 337 -2.64 -6.31 -15.42
N TYR A 338 -1.45 -6.11 -14.85
CA TYR A 338 -0.56 -7.20 -14.48
C TYR A 338 -0.26 -7.24 -12.97
N ARG A 339 0.07 -6.12 -12.33
CA ARG A 339 0.50 -6.11 -10.93
C ARG A 339 -0.65 -6.19 -9.92
N ASP A 340 -1.70 -5.40 -10.14
CA ASP A 340 -2.77 -5.13 -9.16
C ASP A 340 -3.98 -6.07 -9.34
N VAL A 341 -3.75 -7.26 -9.93
CA VAL A 341 -4.77 -8.29 -10.18
C VAL A 341 -4.80 -9.26 -8.99
N PRO A 342 -5.96 -9.47 -8.33
CA PRO A 342 -6.07 -10.38 -7.19
C PRO A 342 -5.48 -11.77 -7.46
N LEU A 343 -4.87 -12.40 -6.45
CA LEU A 343 -4.36 -13.78 -6.52
C LEU A 343 -5.43 -14.79 -6.97
N SER A 344 -6.70 -14.56 -6.64
CA SER A 344 -7.83 -15.40 -7.05
C SER A 344 -8.21 -15.28 -8.54
N GLU A 345 -7.64 -14.29 -9.24
CA GLU A 345 -7.88 -13.99 -10.65
C GLU A 345 -6.66 -14.30 -11.53
N LYS A 346 -5.60 -14.87 -10.94
CA LYS A 346 -4.39 -15.31 -11.64
C LYS A 346 -4.43 -16.81 -11.91
#